data_AF-A0A225A6H7-F1
#
_entry.id   AF-A0A225A6H7-F1
#
_cell.length_a   1.000
_cell.length_b   1.000
_cell.length_c   1.000
_cell.angle_alpha   90.00
_cell.angle_beta   90.00
_cell.angle_gamma   90.00
#
_symmetry.space_group_name_H-M   'P 1'
#
loop_
_entity.id
_entity.type
_entity.pdbx_description
1 polymer ?
#
loop_
_entity_poly.entity_id
_entity_poly.type
_entity_poly.pdbx_seq_one_letter_code
_entity_poly.pdbx_strand_id
1 'polypeptide(L)'
;MIPPSDGFDELPLSIFAYGLSTPNTLIEEFVADLQDQPVDSLVRLFPAALSAEGSGGGVIYHQSFHRVAIFMHLDDWGYGFPVEDHPDVWNPLETLLSHWIDLIHIGKVVASPHQEPALFDFEKLGPWEWRPYSEAQVTTCVDAWDRLCQAIEARISQLSNPPSLISPISGTDADNPEPLVASTVLDAASVPDPSFACSFLTHARRPWFHYIAPGLLLPPADSSGSTDTHTPSRVSAGLYTAAVERNGLDTAEEGFQLLLPFTFNAGRGRSVGARRSDGGLVDRESVADLFQHGFKPFGGDHYRPQRLERLLDCWRKLVEEGVWSVGPEGVEGTINTFRDAESDRWEDYYIPLTL
;
A
#
# COMPACT_ATOMS: atom_id res chain seq x y z
N MET A 1 -32.58 -6.31 -59.01
CA MET A 1 -32.68 -7.67 -58.45
C MET A 1 -31.46 -7.86 -57.56
N ILE A 2 -31.62 -7.60 -56.27
CA ILE A 2 -30.59 -7.79 -55.25
C ILE A 2 -30.61 -9.28 -54.90
N PRO A 3 -29.48 -9.99 -54.83
CA PRO A 3 -29.49 -11.39 -54.42
C PRO A 3 -29.95 -11.48 -52.96
N PRO A 4 -30.62 -12.56 -52.54
CA PRO A 4 -30.98 -12.73 -51.14
C PRO A 4 -29.68 -12.84 -50.33
N SER A 5 -29.62 -12.10 -49.22
CA SER A 5 -28.62 -12.25 -48.17
C SER A 5 -28.86 -13.59 -47.48
N ASP A 6 -28.36 -14.68 -48.06
CA ASP A 6 -28.20 -15.94 -47.34
C ASP A 6 -26.99 -15.82 -46.41
N GLY A 7 -27.20 -15.10 -45.32
CA GLY A 7 -26.44 -15.26 -44.08
C GLY A 7 -27.46 -15.65 -43.04
N PHE A 8 -27.50 -16.92 -42.65
CA PHE A 8 -28.08 -17.24 -41.36
C PHE A 8 -27.20 -16.52 -40.34
N ASP A 9 -27.67 -15.38 -39.84
CA ASP A 9 -27.21 -14.84 -38.56
C ASP A 9 -27.56 -15.90 -37.52
N GLU A 10 -26.68 -16.88 -37.35
CA GLU A 10 -26.70 -17.77 -36.20
C GLU A 10 -26.53 -16.86 -34.99
N LEU A 11 -27.64 -16.41 -34.42
CA LEU A 11 -27.63 -15.68 -33.16
C LEU A 11 -27.31 -16.71 -32.07
N PRO A 12 -26.10 -16.67 -31.48
CA PRO A 12 -25.72 -17.64 -30.47
C PRO A 12 -26.62 -17.43 -29.25
N LEU A 13 -27.16 -18.52 -28.70
CA LEU A 13 -27.76 -18.49 -27.37
C LEU A 13 -26.65 -18.17 -26.37
N SER A 14 -26.65 -16.93 -25.88
CA SER A 14 -25.67 -16.44 -24.92
C SER A 14 -26.28 -16.47 -23.52
N ILE A 15 -25.59 -17.12 -22.57
CA ILE A 15 -25.97 -17.10 -21.16
C ILE A 15 -25.21 -15.94 -20.51
N PHE A 16 -25.95 -15.00 -19.93
CA PHE A 16 -25.36 -13.88 -19.22
C PHE A 16 -25.19 -14.22 -17.74
N ALA A 17 -23.97 -14.11 -17.21
CA ALA A 17 -23.70 -14.31 -15.80
C ALA A 17 -24.14 -13.08 -15.00
N TYR A 18 -24.94 -13.29 -13.96
CA TYR A 18 -25.34 -12.24 -13.02
C TYR A 18 -24.09 -11.63 -12.36
N GLY A 19 -23.98 -10.29 -12.38
CA GLY A 19 -22.85 -9.54 -11.81
C GLY A 19 -21.89 -8.91 -12.84
N LEU A 20 -21.96 -9.30 -14.11
CA LEU A 20 -21.27 -8.61 -15.20
C LEU A 20 -22.05 -7.36 -15.66
N SER A 21 -21.39 -6.47 -16.38
CA SER A 21 -22.04 -5.33 -17.06
C SER A 21 -23.08 -5.81 -18.07
N THR A 22 -24.30 -5.27 -17.98
CA THR A 22 -25.39 -5.64 -18.90
C THR A 22 -24.99 -5.44 -20.37
N PRO A 23 -25.58 -6.16 -21.33
CA PRO A 23 -25.22 -6.02 -22.75
C PRO A 23 -25.23 -4.58 -23.27
N ASN A 24 -26.14 -3.73 -22.77
CA ASN A 24 -26.25 -2.32 -23.17
C ASN A 24 -25.15 -1.42 -22.60
N THR A 25 -24.38 -1.91 -21.62
CA THR A 25 -23.31 -1.17 -20.92
C THR A 25 -22.00 -1.96 -20.95
N LEU A 26 -21.91 -2.98 -21.81
CA LEU A 26 -20.77 -3.87 -21.89
C LEU A 26 -19.64 -3.23 -22.70
N ILE A 27 -19.98 -2.54 -23.79
CA ILE A 27 -19.03 -1.81 -24.63
C ILE A 27 -18.89 -0.38 -24.13
N GLU A 28 -17.66 0.04 -23.85
CA GLU A 28 -17.33 1.38 -23.35
C GLU A 28 -17.10 2.38 -24.49
N GLU A 29 -18.14 2.62 -25.30
CA GLU A 29 -18.05 3.47 -26.49
C GLU A 29 -17.56 4.90 -26.17
N PHE A 30 -18.05 5.49 -25.06
CA PHE A 30 -17.65 6.84 -24.63
C PHE A 30 -16.16 6.92 -24.29
N VAL A 31 -15.64 5.92 -23.59
CA VAL A 31 -14.21 5.89 -23.21
C VAL A 31 -13.36 5.59 -24.43
N ALA A 32 -13.82 4.71 -25.31
CA ALA A 32 -13.14 4.41 -26.56
C ALA A 32 -12.96 5.68 -27.41
N ASP A 33 -14.02 6.49 -27.56
CA ASP A 33 -13.95 7.79 -28.24
C ASP A 33 -12.99 8.76 -27.54
N LEU A 34 -13.08 8.88 -26.20
CA LEU A 34 -12.24 9.78 -25.41
C LEU A 34 -10.73 9.44 -25.50
N GLN A 35 -10.40 8.15 -25.62
CA GLN A 35 -9.04 7.63 -25.62
C GLN A 35 -8.54 7.25 -27.03
N ASP A 36 -9.22 7.72 -28.08
CA ASP A 36 -8.91 7.44 -29.49
C ASP A 36 -8.77 5.94 -29.82
N GLN A 37 -9.57 5.08 -29.17
CA GLN A 37 -9.62 3.63 -29.38
C GLN A 37 -10.75 3.23 -30.34
N PRO A 38 -10.67 2.05 -30.97
CA PRO A 38 -11.79 1.53 -31.76
C PRO A 38 -13.07 1.39 -30.91
N VAL A 39 -14.23 1.75 -31.46
CA VAL A 39 -15.52 1.83 -30.74
C VAL A 39 -15.89 0.55 -29.99
N ASP A 40 -15.56 -0.60 -30.55
CA ASP A 40 -15.83 -1.92 -29.98
C ASP A 40 -14.66 -2.52 -29.20
N SER A 41 -13.55 -1.79 -29.00
CA SER A 41 -12.33 -2.37 -28.41
C SER A 41 -12.38 -2.55 -26.90
N LEU A 42 -13.15 -1.73 -26.18
CA LEU A 42 -13.16 -1.70 -24.71
C LEU A 42 -14.43 -2.34 -24.14
N VAL A 43 -14.25 -3.34 -23.30
CA VAL A 43 -15.32 -4.11 -22.66
C VAL A 43 -15.25 -3.96 -21.13
N ARG A 44 -16.29 -3.44 -20.49
CA ARG A 44 -16.39 -3.40 -19.03
C ARG A 44 -16.87 -4.74 -18.50
N LEU A 45 -15.97 -5.55 -17.95
CA LEU A 45 -16.32 -6.83 -17.33
C LEU A 45 -17.11 -6.63 -16.04
N PHE A 46 -16.59 -5.78 -15.14
CA PHE A 46 -17.22 -5.45 -13.87
C PHE A 46 -17.23 -3.94 -13.65
N PRO A 47 -18.34 -3.34 -13.19
CA PRO A 47 -18.34 -1.95 -12.75
C PRO A 47 -17.55 -1.81 -11.44
N ALA A 48 -16.91 -0.67 -11.22
CA ALA A 48 -16.33 -0.36 -9.91
C ALA A 48 -17.45 -0.30 -8.87
N ALA A 49 -17.46 -1.25 -7.93
CA ALA A 49 -18.50 -1.35 -6.90
C ALA A 49 -18.52 -0.15 -5.93
N LEU A 50 -17.43 0.64 -5.90
CA LEU A 50 -17.21 1.71 -4.94
C LEU A 50 -17.72 3.08 -5.38
N SER A 51 -18.33 3.20 -6.57
CA SER A 51 -18.98 4.45 -6.97
C SER A 51 -20.48 4.34 -6.87
N ALA A 52 -21.05 4.88 -5.78
CA ALA A 52 -22.39 5.39 -5.85
C ALA A 52 -22.40 6.48 -6.94
N GLU A 53 -23.16 6.24 -8.01
CA GLU A 53 -23.37 7.16 -9.13
C GLU A 53 -22.19 7.28 -10.13
N GLY A 54 -22.17 6.40 -11.14
CA GLY A 54 -21.69 6.77 -12.48
C GLY A 54 -20.22 7.16 -12.66
N SER A 55 -19.33 6.92 -11.70
CA SER A 55 -17.89 7.05 -11.93
C SER A 55 -17.48 5.92 -12.86
N GLY A 56 -17.18 6.24 -14.13
CA GLY A 56 -16.94 5.29 -15.21
C GLY A 56 -15.69 4.40 -15.09
N GLY A 57 -15.24 4.03 -13.89
CA GLY A 57 -14.19 3.04 -13.64
C GLY A 57 -14.72 1.61 -13.49
N GLY A 58 -13.86 0.61 -13.63
CA GLY A 58 -14.18 -0.80 -13.44
C GLY A 58 -13.05 -1.70 -13.90
N VAL A 59 -13.38 -2.98 -14.12
CA VAL A 59 -12.48 -3.93 -14.78
C VAL A 59 -12.72 -3.82 -16.28
N ILE A 60 -11.73 -3.32 -17.00
CA ILE A 60 -11.82 -2.98 -18.42
C ILE A 60 -10.94 -3.92 -19.20
N TYR A 61 -11.52 -4.63 -20.15
CA TYR A 61 -10.85 -5.56 -21.04
C TYR A 61 -10.73 -4.96 -22.44
N HIS A 62 -9.52 -4.93 -22.97
CA HIS A 62 -9.26 -4.49 -24.33
C HIS A 62 -9.25 -5.70 -25.27
N GLN A 63 -10.24 -5.78 -26.16
CA GLN A 63 -10.47 -6.94 -27.03
C GLN A 63 -9.31 -7.23 -28.00
N SER A 64 -8.70 -6.20 -28.59
CA SER A 64 -7.62 -6.41 -29.56
C SER A 64 -6.27 -6.81 -28.93
N PHE A 65 -5.94 -6.24 -27.77
CA PHE A 65 -4.70 -6.56 -27.05
C PHE A 65 -4.83 -7.78 -26.13
N HIS A 66 -6.06 -8.26 -25.89
CA HIS A 66 -6.37 -9.32 -24.94
C HIS A 66 -5.82 -9.05 -23.53
N ARG A 67 -5.95 -7.81 -23.07
CA ARG A 67 -5.46 -7.34 -21.76
C ARG A 67 -6.56 -6.70 -20.94
N VAL A 68 -6.37 -6.65 -19.64
CA VAL A 68 -7.28 -6.09 -18.65
C VAL A 68 -6.58 -5.03 -17.81
N ALA A 69 -7.31 -4.00 -17.41
CA ALA A 69 -6.89 -2.99 -16.45
C ALA A 69 -8.02 -2.71 -15.45
N ILE A 70 -7.66 -2.32 -14.23
CA ILE A 70 -8.61 -1.79 -13.24
C ILE A 70 -8.46 -0.27 -13.20
N PHE A 71 -9.58 0.43 -13.34
CA PHE A 71 -9.67 1.87 -13.11
C PHE A 71 -10.71 2.10 -12.01
N MET A 72 -10.37 2.74 -10.91
CA MET A 72 -11.33 3.01 -9.83
C MET A 72 -12.18 4.24 -10.16
N HIS A 73 -11.59 5.21 -10.86
CA HIS A 73 -12.20 6.48 -11.23
C HIS A 73 -11.98 6.81 -12.71
N LEU A 74 -12.78 7.73 -13.25
CA LEU A 74 -12.56 8.25 -14.61
C LEU A 74 -11.19 8.96 -14.73
N ASP A 75 -10.70 9.57 -13.65
CA ASP A 75 -9.42 10.27 -13.70
C ASP A 75 -8.24 9.29 -13.80
N ASP A 76 -8.45 8.00 -13.54
CA ASP A 76 -7.42 6.97 -13.65
C ASP A 76 -7.07 6.62 -15.10
N TRP A 77 -7.94 6.91 -16.08
CA TRP A 77 -7.71 6.53 -17.48
C TRP A 77 -6.39 7.09 -18.03
N GLY A 78 -5.97 8.27 -17.55
CA GLY A 78 -4.72 8.91 -17.95
C GLY A 78 -3.45 8.16 -17.54
N TYR A 79 -3.55 7.16 -16.64
CA TYR A 79 -2.43 6.29 -16.28
C TYR A 79 -2.33 5.04 -17.15
N GLY A 80 -3.41 4.68 -17.86
CA GLY A 80 -3.49 3.44 -18.63
C GLY A 80 -3.48 3.64 -20.14
N PHE A 81 -3.67 4.85 -20.68
CA PHE A 81 -3.74 5.09 -22.12
C PHE A 81 -2.60 5.97 -22.64
N PRO A 82 -2.05 5.68 -23.83
CA PRO A 82 -2.43 4.60 -24.76
C PRO A 82 -1.95 3.21 -24.29
N VAL A 83 -2.71 2.15 -24.62
CA VAL A 83 -2.53 0.79 -24.07
C VAL A 83 -1.11 0.26 -24.25
N GLU A 84 -0.50 0.55 -25.41
CA GLU A 84 0.83 0.08 -25.80
C GLU A 84 1.95 0.67 -24.93
N ASP A 85 1.75 1.86 -24.38
CA ASP A 85 2.73 2.58 -23.57
C ASP A 85 2.62 2.22 -22.07
N HIS A 86 1.56 1.49 -21.67
CA HIS A 86 1.25 1.16 -20.27
C HIS A 86 1.11 -0.36 -20.03
N PRO A 87 2.15 -1.17 -20.32
CA PRO A 87 2.12 -2.62 -20.10
C PRO A 87 2.09 -3.02 -18.62
N ASP A 88 2.42 -2.11 -17.71
CA ASP A 88 2.32 -2.26 -16.26
C ASP A 88 0.88 -2.13 -15.75
N VAL A 89 0.03 -1.37 -16.45
CA VAL A 89 -1.40 -1.21 -16.16
C VAL A 89 -2.23 -2.28 -16.85
N TRP A 90 -1.95 -2.55 -18.12
CA TRP A 90 -2.68 -3.54 -18.93
C TRP A 90 -2.07 -4.93 -18.82
N ASN A 91 -2.69 -5.77 -18.02
CA ASN A 91 -2.21 -7.11 -17.66
C ASN A 91 -3.03 -8.22 -18.35
N PRO A 92 -2.53 -9.45 -18.48
CA PRO A 92 -3.36 -10.60 -18.83
C PRO A 92 -4.54 -10.74 -17.85
N LEU A 93 -5.70 -11.23 -18.33
CA LEU A 93 -6.87 -11.43 -17.46
C LEU A 93 -6.56 -12.43 -16.33
N GLU A 94 -5.74 -13.43 -16.63
CA GLU A 94 -5.23 -14.41 -15.68
C GLU A 94 -4.48 -13.76 -14.53
N THR A 95 -3.69 -12.71 -14.77
CA THR A 95 -2.96 -11.99 -13.72
C THR A 95 -3.93 -11.33 -12.74
N LEU A 96 -4.99 -10.69 -13.25
CA LEU A 96 -6.02 -10.10 -12.40
C LEU A 96 -6.76 -11.16 -11.57
N LEU A 97 -7.15 -12.27 -12.19
CA LEU A 97 -7.85 -13.35 -11.49
C LEU A 97 -6.95 -14.02 -10.44
N SER A 98 -5.67 -14.22 -10.73
CA SER A 98 -4.67 -14.68 -9.77
C SER A 98 -4.54 -13.72 -8.59
N HIS A 99 -4.50 -12.41 -8.84
CA HIS A 99 -4.45 -11.42 -7.77
C HIS A 99 -5.66 -11.50 -6.84
N TRP A 100 -6.88 -11.68 -7.37
CA TRP A 100 -8.07 -11.88 -6.55
C TRP A 100 -8.03 -13.19 -5.73
N ILE A 101 -7.49 -14.26 -6.31
CA ILE A 101 -7.24 -15.51 -5.58
C ILE A 101 -6.24 -15.28 -4.43
N ASP A 102 -5.20 -14.51 -4.67
CA ASP A 102 -4.21 -14.17 -3.64
C ASP A 102 -4.81 -13.33 -2.50
N LEU A 103 -5.72 -12.40 -2.81
CA LEU A 103 -6.48 -11.66 -1.80
C LEU A 103 -7.35 -12.59 -0.92
N ILE A 104 -7.87 -13.67 -1.50
CA ILE A 104 -8.60 -14.70 -0.73
C ILE A 104 -7.62 -15.51 0.12
N HIS A 105 -6.53 -16.01 -0.45
CA HIS A 105 -5.54 -16.82 0.26
C HIS A 105 -4.86 -16.07 1.40
N ILE A 106 -4.56 -14.78 1.22
CA ILE A 106 -3.97 -13.95 2.26
C ILE A 106 -5.00 -13.57 3.34
N GLY A 107 -6.30 -13.82 3.11
CA GLY A 107 -7.37 -13.53 4.06
C GLY A 107 -7.84 -12.08 4.07
N LYS A 108 -7.56 -11.33 3.01
CA LYS A 108 -8.13 -9.98 2.76
C LYS A 108 -9.59 -10.07 2.33
N VAL A 109 -9.93 -11.07 1.52
CA VAL A 109 -11.30 -11.36 1.10
C VAL A 109 -11.72 -12.70 1.70
N VAL A 110 -12.72 -12.70 2.56
CA VAL A 110 -13.15 -13.89 3.29
C VAL A 110 -14.61 -14.17 3.03
N ALA A 111 -14.93 -15.44 2.78
CA ALA A 111 -16.32 -15.88 2.73
C ALA A 111 -16.85 -16.06 4.16
N SER A 112 -17.87 -15.30 4.55
CA SER A 112 -18.56 -15.42 5.82
C SER A 112 -20.08 -15.44 5.62
N PRO A 113 -20.85 -16.11 6.50
CA PRO A 113 -22.30 -16.14 6.38
C PRO A 113 -22.90 -14.73 6.34
N HIS A 114 -23.81 -14.48 5.39
CA HIS A 114 -24.41 -13.16 5.17
C HIS A 114 -25.15 -12.61 6.40
N GLN A 115 -25.65 -13.50 7.27
CA GLN A 115 -26.43 -13.15 8.46
C GLN A 115 -25.57 -12.78 9.67
N GLU A 116 -24.28 -13.13 9.65
CA GLU A 116 -23.36 -12.75 10.71
C GLU A 116 -22.81 -11.34 10.43
N PRO A 117 -22.54 -10.53 11.46
CA PRO A 117 -21.83 -9.27 11.26
C PRO A 117 -20.44 -9.51 10.68
N ALA A 118 -19.88 -8.52 9.98
CA ALA A 118 -18.47 -8.57 9.58
C ALA A 118 -17.57 -8.41 10.80
N LEU A 119 -16.37 -8.97 10.77
CA LEU A 119 -15.44 -8.92 11.90
C LEU A 119 -15.05 -7.48 12.26
N PHE A 120 -15.01 -6.60 11.26
CA PHE A 120 -14.55 -5.21 11.38
C PHE A 120 -15.68 -4.20 11.11
N ASP A 121 -16.94 -4.62 11.24
CA ASP A 121 -18.15 -3.80 11.01
C ASP A 121 -18.30 -3.21 9.59
N PHE A 122 -17.59 -3.75 8.59
CA PHE A 122 -17.76 -3.37 7.18
C PHE A 122 -19.00 -4.00 6.54
N GLU A 123 -19.53 -3.34 5.51
CA GLU A 123 -20.62 -3.88 4.70
C GLU A 123 -20.17 -5.14 3.94
N LYS A 124 -20.96 -6.21 4.02
CA LYS A 124 -20.73 -7.45 3.27
C LYS A 124 -21.35 -7.37 1.89
N LEU A 125 -20.62 -7.82 0.87
CA LEU A 125 -21.14 -8.01 -0.48
C LEU A 125 -21.53 -9.48 -0.66
N GLY A 126 -22.79 -9.80 -0.34
CA GLY A 126 -23.29 -11.17 -0.33
C GLY A 126 -22.59 -12.00 0.76
N PRO A 127 -21.92 -13.12 0.43
CA PRO A 127 -21.14 -13.91 1.38
C PRO A 127 -19.71 -13.38 1.58
N TRP A 128 -19.30 -12.32 0.87
CA TRP A 128 -17.93 -11.85 0.88
C TRP A 128 -17.75 -10.66 1.82
N GLU A 129 -16.71 -10.76 2.62
CA GLU A 129 -16.25 -9.73 3.55
C GLU A 129 -14.87 -9.26 3.12
N TRP A 130 -14.73 -7.95 2.91
CA TRP A 130 -13.44 -7.30 2.70
C TRP A 130 -12.87 -6.87 4.04
N ARG A 131 -11.67 -7.35 4.37
CA ARG A 131 -11.00 -7.05 5.64
C ARG A 131 -9.98 -5.94 5.48
N PRO A 132 -9.88 -5.01 6.44
CA PRO A 132 -8.91 -3.91 6.39
C PRO A 132 -7.46 -4.39 6.48
N TYR A 133 -7.23 -5.59 7.04
CA TYR A 133 -5.95 -6.31 7.04
C TYR A 133 -6.20 -7.81 7.28
N SER A 134 -5.16 -8.63 7.18
CA SER A 134 -5.20 -10.04 7.58
C SER A 134 -4.06 -10.43 8.53
N GLU A 135 -4.21 -11.55 9.24
CA GLU A 135 -3.16 -12.09 10.11
C GLU A 135 -1.87 -12.35 9.34
N ALA A 136 -1.97 -12.92 8.13
CA ALA A 136 -0.80 -13.14 7.26
C ALA A 136 -0.04 -11.85 6.93
N GLN A 137 -0.74 -10.72 6.77
CA GLN A 137 -0.09 -9.42 6.57
C GLN A 137 0.56 -8.88 7.85
N VAL A 138 -0.04 -9.11 9.02
CA VAL A 138 0.61 -8.78 10.31
C VAL A 138 1.90 -9.57 10.43
N THR A 139 1.87 -10.89 10.24
CA THR A 139 3.07 -11.75 10.29
C THR A 139 4.13 -11.28 9.30
N THR A 140 3.75 -11.03 8.04
CA THR A 140 4.69 -10.56 7.00
C THR A 140 5.33 -9.22 7.36
N CYS A 141 4.58 -8.31 7.99
CA CYS A 141 5.11 -7.02 8.44
C CYS A 141 6.02 -7.16 9.68
N VAL A 142 5.69 -8.05 10.62
CA VAL A 142 6.55 -8.39 11.76
C VAL A 142 7.86 -9.02 11.27
N ASP A 143 7.81 -9.93 10.29
CA ASP A 143 9.01 -10.51 9.68
C ASP A 143 9.87 -9.44 8.98
N ALA A 144 9.26 -8.46 8.31
CA ALA A 144 9.98 -7.34 7.71
C ALA A 144 10.65 -6.44 8.77
N TRP A 145 9.94 -6.17 9.86
CA TRP A 145 10.48 -5.46 11.03
C TRP A 145 11.69 -6.18 11.62
N ASP A 146 11.58 -7.49 11.84
CA ASP A 146 12.65 -8.30 12.40
C ASP A 146 13.88 -8.32 11.51
N ARG A 147 13.70 -8.44 10.19
CA ARG A 147 14.79 -8.39 9.21
C ARG A 147 15.49 -7.04 9.21
N LEU A 148 14.76 -5.93 9.29
CA LEU A 148 15.36 -4.58 9.42
C LEU A 148 16.15 -4.45 10.73
N CYS A 149 15.57 -4.86 11.85
CA CYS A 149 16.25 -4.78 13.14
C CYS A 149 17.52 -5.64 13.17
N GLN A 150 17.47 -6.85 12.61
CA GLN A 150 18.64 -7.74 12.48
C GLN A 150 19.74 -7.09 11.62
N ALA A 151 19.39 -6.44 10.51
CA ALA A 151 20.36 -5.76 9.65
C ALA A 151 21.09 -4.62 10.39
N ILE A 152 20.35 -3.83 11.17
CA ILE A 152 20.92 -2.75 11.99
C ILE A 152 21.81 -3.34 13.10
N GLU A 153 21.31 -4.31 13.87
CA GLU A 153 22.05 -4.95 14.98
C GLU A 153 23.33 -5.65 14.48
N ALA A 154 23.30 -6.26 13.30
CA ALA A 154 24.47 -6.86 12.67
C ALA A 154 25.54 -5.81 12.34
N ARG A 155 25.14 -4.62 11.87
CA ARG A 155 26.06 -3.49 11.63
C ARG A 155 26.62 -2.93 12.93
N ILE A 156 25.80 -2.79 13.98
CA ILE A 156 26.26 -2.36 15.32
C ILE A 156 27.31 -3.31 15.88
N SER A 157 27.08 -4.62 15.73
CA SER A 157 28.00 -5.66 16.22
C SER A 157 29.36 -5.66 15.52
N GLN A 158 29.44 -5.07 14.32
CA GLN A 158 30.67 -4.94 13.53
C GLN A 158 31.45 -3.65 13.84
N LEU A 159 30.93 -2.76 14.68
CA LEU A 159 31.62 -1.54 15.07
C LEU A 159 32.90 -1.85 15.87
N SER A 160 33.93 -1.01 15.71
CA SER A 160 35.23 -1.20 16.39
C SER A 160 35.12 -1.23 17.92
N ASN A 161 34.14 -0.51 18.48
CA ASN A 161 33.78 -0.51 19.89
C ASN A 161 32.25 -0.67 19.99
N PRO A 162 31.72 -1.91 19.93
CA PRO A 162 30.30 -2.11 20.04
C PRO A 162 29.85 -1.65 21.44
N PRO A 163 28.70 -0.97 21.57
CA PRO A 163 28.13 -0.73 22.89
C PRO A 163 27.96 -2.09 23.57
N SER A 164 28.17 -2.14 24.88
CA SER A 164 27.74 -3.28 25.68
C SER A 164 26.24 -3.41 25.44
N LEU A 165 25.82 -4.33 24.56
CA LEU A 165 24.41 -4.59 24.31
C LEU A 165 23.74 -4.68 25.67
N ILE A 166 22.75 -3.81 25.91
CA ILE A 166 22.01 -3.82 27.16
C ILE A 166 21.52 -5.26 27.29
N SER A 167 22.12 -6.00 28.23
CA SER A 167 21.65 -7.34 28.51
C SER A 167 20.18 -7.20 28.88
N PRO A 168 19.30 -8.11 28.42
CA PRO A 168 17.90 -8.07 28.83
C PRO A 168 17.88 -7.88 30.33
N ILE A 169 17.12 -6.89 30.82
CA ILE A 169 16.90 -6.71 32.25
C ILE A 169 16.57 -8.09 32.79
N SER A 170 17.46 -8.66 33.62
CA SER A 170 17.43 -10.06 34.04
C SER A 170 15.99 -10.49 34.36
N GLY A 171 15.38 -11.25 33.45
CA GLY A 171 13.97 -11.62 33.53
C GLY A 171 13.28 -11.88 32.17
N THR A 172 13.82 -11.43 31.05
CA THR A 172 13.23 -11.72 29.72
C THR A 172 13.61 -13.13 29.27
N ASP A 173 12.61 -14.02 29.23
CA ASP A 173 12.74 -15.33 28.58
C ASP A 173 13.17 -15.11 27.13
N ALA A 174 14.22 -15.79 26.67
CA ALA A 174 14.65 -15.74 25.27
C ALA A 174 13.54 -16.20 24.30
N ASP A 175 12.54 -16.91 24.84
CA ASP A 175 11.36 -17.40 24.12
C ASP A 175 10.22 -16.37 24.02
N ASN A 176 10.29 -15.21 24.71
CA ASN A 176 9.25 -14.18 24.63
C ASN A 176 9.84 -12.75 24.71
N PRO A 177 10.30 -12.19 23.58
CA PRO A 177 10.85 -10.83 23.55
C PRO A 177 9.81 -9.78 23.94
N GLU A 178 10.27 -8.70 24.57
CA GLU A 178 9.41 -7.57 24.92
C GLU A 178 8.78 -6.95 23.65
N PRO A 179 7.46 -6.67 23.64
CA PRO A 179 6.80 -6.06 22.49
C PRO A 179 7.33 -4.64 22.27
N LEU A 180 7.24 -4.17 21.02
CA LEU A 180 7.66 -2.81 20.65
C LEU A 180 6.86 -1.75 21.44
N VAL A 181 5.56 -1.99 21.62
CA VAL A 181 4.68 -1.20 22.47
C VAL A 181 3.77 -2.12 23.28
N ALA A 182 3.69 -1.90 24.59
CA ALA A 182 2.82 -2.70 25.47
C ALA A 182 1.33 -2.45 25.18
N SER A 183 0.50 -3.50 25.29
CA SER A 183 -0.96 -3.42 25.09
C SER A 183 -1.62 -2.32 25.93
N THR A 184 -1.14 -2.11 27.16
CA THR A 184 -1.68 -1.09 28.08
C THR A 184 -1.47 0.34 27.58
N VAL A 185 -0.42 0.58 26.78
CA VAL A 185 -0.16 1.89 26.14
C VAL A 185 -1.13 2.09 24.99
N LEU A 186 -1.41 1.05 24.21
CA LEU A 186 -2.38 1.09 23.11
C LEU A 186 -3.81 1.30 23.62
N ASP A 187 -4.18 0.62 24.71
CA ASP A 187 -5.45 0.80 25.41
C ASP A 187 -5.61 2.26 25.90
N ALA A 188 -4.56 2.80 26.52
CA ALA A 188 -4.54 4.20 26.97
C ALA A 188 -4.64 5.19 25.81
N ALA A 189 -4.07 4.86 24.65
CA ALA A 189 -4.19 5.64 23.42
C ALA A 189 -5.51 5.40 22.67
N SER A 190 -6.39 4.52 23.18
CA SER A 190 -7.66 4.15 22.54
C SER A 190 -7.50 3.65 21.11
N VAL A 191 -6.41 2.92 20.84
CA VAL A 191 -6.20 2.26 19.54
C VAL A 191 -7.26 1.17 19.38
N PRO A 192 -7.98 1.10 18.24
CA PRO A 192 -9.00 0.07 18.05
C PRO A 192 -8.43 -1.34 18.16
N ASP A 193 -9.16 -2.24 18.81
CA ASP A 193 -8.87 -3.67 18.87
C ASP A 193 -10.12 -4.44 18.39
N PRO A 194 -10.03 -5.24 17.30
CA PRO A 194 -8.84 -5.52 16.49
C PRO A 194 -8.44 -4.37 15.55
N SER A 195 -7.12 -4.14 15.37
CA SER A 195 -6.56 -3.32 14.29
C SER A 195 -5.17 -3.81 13.89
N PHE A 196 -4.75 -3.50 12.65
CA PHE A 196 -3.41 -3.83 12.17
C PHE A 196 -2.34 -3.21 13.06
N ALA A 197 -2.50 -1.93 13.42
CA ALA A 197 -1.54 -1.21 14.26
C ALA A 197 -1.39 -1.88 15.63
N CYS A 198 -2.51 -2.25 16.27
CA CYS A 198 -2.48 -2.95 17.55
C CYS A 198 -1.79 -4.31 17.42
N SER A 199 -2.16 -5.11 16.43
CA SER A 199 -1.54 -6.42 16.20
C SER A 199 -0.04 -6.29 15.89
N PHE A 200 0.36 -5.41 14.96
CA PHE A 200 1.77 -5.21 14.62
C PHE A 200 2.60 -4.75 15.83
N LEU A 201 2.18 -3.70 16.54
CA LEU A 201 2.98 -3.10 17.62
C LEU A 201 3.15 -4.04 18.84
N THR A 202 2.19 -4.95 19.07
CA THR A 202 2.26 -5.94 20.15
C THR A 202 3.04 -7.20 19.77
N HIS A 203 3.17 -7.50 18.47
CA HIS A 203 3.92 -8.68 17.99
C HIS A 203 5.35 -8.34 17.53
N ALA A 204 5.60 -7.10 17.10
CA ALA A 204 6.94 -6.64 16.75
C ALA A 204 7.84 -6.64 17.99
N ARG A 205 9.02 -7.25 17.89
CA ARG A 205 10.00 -7.23 18.99
C ARG A 205 10.57 -5.83 19.20
N ARG A 206 10.96 -5.53 20.43
CA ARG A 206 11.77 -4.35 20.73
C ARG A 206 13.26 -4.61 20.43
N PRO A 207 13.91 -3.82 19.55
CA PRO A 207 15.33 -3.99 19.25
C PRO A 207 16.25 -3.31 20.28
N TRP A 208 17.56 -3.56 20.17
CA TRP A 208 18.58 -3.04 21.11
C TRP A 208 19.20 -1.68 20.72
N PHE A 209 18.52 -0.91 19.89
CA PHE A 209 18.95 0.42 19.44
C PHE A 209 17.79 1.41 19.56
N HIS A 210 18.05 2.71 19.35
CA HIS A 210 17.04 3.76 19.51
C HIS A 210 16.54 4.34 18.18
N TYR A 211 17.38 4.35 17.14
CA TYR A 211 17.04 4.93 15.83
C TYR A 211 16.84 3.85 14.76
N ILE A 212 15.60 3.74 14.28
CA ILE A 212 15.23 2.76 13.23
C ILE A 212 15.54 3.27 11.82
N ALA A 213 15.59 4.59 11.65
CA ALA A 213 15.89 5.30 10.42
C ALA A 213 16.46 6.69 10.77
N PRO A 214 17.04 7.45 9.82
CA PRO A 214 17.69 8.72 10.11
C PRO A 214 16.75 9.73 10.80
N GLY A 215 17.04 10.05 12.06
CA GLY A 215 16.22 10.95 12.88
C GLY A 215 14.86 10.40 13.32
N LEU A 216 14.58 9.10 13.14
CA LEU A 216 13.35 8.45 13.60
C LEU A 216 13.65 7.55 14.82
N LEU A 217 13.16 7.98 15.97
CA LEU A 217 13.27 7.26 17.24
C LEU A 217 12.17 6.21 17.36
N LEU A 218 12.51 5.09 18.00
CA LEU A 218 11.53 4.10 18.42
C LEU A 218 10.60 4.67 19.49
N PRO A 219 9.34 4.19 19.54
CA PRO A 219 8.43 4.55 20.61
C PRO A 219 8.99 4.12 21.99
N PRO A 220 8.68 4.87 23.05
CA PRO A 220 8.90 4.42 24.42
C PRO A 220 8.21 3.08 24.66
N ALA A 221 8.86 2.14 25.36
CA ALA A 221 8.24 0.86 25.74
C ALA A 221 7.00 1.07 26.62
N ASP A 222 7.08 2.06 27.51
CA ASP A 222 6.05 2.41 28.48
C ASP A 222 5.51 3.83 28.25
N SER A 223 4.30 4.07 28.72
CA SER A 223 3.63 5.39 28.71
C SER A 223 4.39 6.51 29.44
N SER A 224 5.45 6.19 30.17
CA SER A 224 6.28 7.13 30.94
C SER A 224 7.10 8.11 30.09
N GLY A 225 7.25 7.85 28.78
CA GLY A 225 7.90 8.77 27.83
C GLY A 225 7.01 9.89 27.30
N SER A 226 5.69 9.84 27.53
CA SER A 226 4.74 10.83 27.03
C SER A 226 4.44 11.91 28.09
N THR A 227 5.46 12.68 28.48
CA THR A 227 5.29 13.82 29.42
C THR A 227 5.14 15.18 28.73
N ASP A 228 5.18 15.24 27.39
CA ASP A 228 4.84 16.48 26.68
C ASP A 228 3.32 16.63 26.59
N THR A 229 2.78 17.29 27.62
CA THR A 229 1.41 17.81 27.71
C THR A 229 1.18 19.04 26.82
N HIS A 230 2.08 19.32 25.88
CA HIS A 230 1.82 20.28 24.83
C HIS A 230 0.95 19.61 23.78
N THR A 231 -0.32 19.99 23.72
CA THR A 231 -1.17 19.75 22.55
C THR A 231 -0.39 20.25 21.33
N PRO A 232 0.12 19.36 20.46
CA PRO A 232 0.84 19.82 19.28
C PRO A 232 -0.17 20.61 18.45
N SER A 233 0.07 21.90 18.23
CA SER A 233 -0.75 22.69 17.31
C SER A 233 -0.63 22.19 15.86
N ARG A 234 0.31 21.27 15.61
CA ARG A 234 0.60 20.63 14.33
C ARG A 234 1.11 19.20 14.55
N VAL A 235 0.71 18.27 13.70
CA VAL A 235 1.26 16.90 13.68
C VAL A 235 2.77 16.97 13.45
N SER A 236 3.54 16.25 14.28
CA SER A 236 4.99 16.19 14.18
C SER A 236 5.46 15.39 12.97
N ALA A 237 6.70 15.60 12.53
CA ALA A 237 7.33 14.69 11.58
C ALA A 237 7.54 13.32 12.24
N GLY A 238 7.33 12.24 11.49
CA GLY A 238 7.37 10.88 12.02
C GLY A 238 6.76 9.86 11.06
N LEU A 239 6.90 8.57 11.44
CA LEU A 239 6.25 7.46 10.77
C LEU A 239 4.94 7.13 11.49
N TYR A 240 3.84 7.10 10.76
CA TYR A 240 2.50 6.82 11.27
C TYR A 240 1.91 5.61 10.56
N THR A 241 1.26 4.72 11.30
CA THR A 241 0.38 3.70 10.69
C THR A 241 -0.82 4.37 10.04
N ALA A 242 -1.40 3.74 9.02
CA ALA A 242 -2.63 4.23 8.40
C ALA A 242 -3.75 4.40 9.44
N ALA A 243 -4.60 5.40 9.23
CA ALA A 243 -5.76 5.64 10.09
C ALA A 243 -6.74 4.47 9.98
N VAL A 244 -7.34 4.11 11.12
CA VAL A 244 -8.39 3.09 11.20
C VAL A 244 -9.72 3.75 10.86
N GLU A 245 -10.05 3.85 9.57
CA GLU A 245 -11.35 4.33 9.11
C GLU A 245 -12.24 3.15 8.71
N ARG A 246 -13.04 2.66 9.67
CA ARG A 246 -13.91 1.48 9.47
C ARG A 246 -15.17 1.75 8.64
N ASN A 247 -15.47 3.02 8.37
CA ASN A 247 -16.58 3.44 7.50
C ASN A 247 -16.10 3.86 6.10
N GLY A 248 -14.78 3.79 5.84
CA GLY A 248 -14.19 4.16 4.57
C GLY A 248 -14.31 3.04 3.53
N LEU A 249 -14.34 3.43 2.26
CA LEU A 249 -14.20 2.50 1.14
C LEU A 249 -12.69 2.23 0.92
N ASP A 250 -12.33 0.98 0.59
CA ASP A 250 -10.93 0.56 0.35
C ASP A 250 -9.93 0.82 1.51
N THR A 251 -10.39 0.64 2.76
CA THR A 251 -9.51 0.74 3.93
C THR A 251 -8.39 -0.31 3.90
N ALA A 252 -7.16 0.17 4.11
CA ALA A 252 -5.95 -0.65 4.18
C ALA A 252 -5.11 -0.26 5.40
N GLU A 253 -5.41 -0.89 6.53
CA GLU A 253 -4.77 -0.59 7.81
C GLU A 253 -3.28 -0.99 7.82
N GLU A 254 -2.84 -1.86 6.89
CA GLU A 254 -1.43 -2.24 6.74
C GLU A 254 -0.53 -1.13 6.18
N GLY A 255 -1.11 0.02 5.84
CA GLY A 255 -0.38 1.13 5.24
C GLY A 255 0.36 2.02 6.24
N PHE A 256 1.16 2.95 5.71
CA PHE A 256 1.88 3.96 6.49
C PHE A 256 1.86 5.35 5.84
N GLN A 257 2.14 6.36 6.65
CA GLN A 257 2.48 7.71 6.22
C GLN A 257 3.78 8.18 6.89
N LEU A 258 4.77 8.57 6.09
CA LEU A 258 6.00 9.19 6.59
C LEU A 258 5.88 10.70 6.44
N LEU A 259 5.58 11.40 7.53
CA LEU A 259 5.47 12.87 7.54
C LEU A 259 6.85 13.50 7.71
N LEU A 260 7.26 14.29 6.73
CA LEU A 260 8.54 14.99 6.73
C LEU A 260 8.35 16.49 7.00
N PRO A 261 9.33 17.16 7.63
CA PRO A 261 9.22 18.58 7.94
C PRO A 261 9.52 19.49 6.72
N PHE A 262 9.50 18.92 5.53
CA PHE A 262 9.79 19.58 4.26
C PHE A 262 9.08 18.88 3.11
N THR A 263 8.94 19.59 2.00
CA THR A 263 8.44 19.05 0.74
C THR A 263 9.58 18.78 -0.23
N PHE A 264 9.28 18.08 -1.32
CA PHE A 264 10.23 17.73 -2.37
C PHE A 264 9.96 18.52 -3.66
N ASN A 265 10.88 18.45 -4.62
CA ASN A 265 10.65 18.80 -6.02
C ASN A 265 10.29 20.28 -6.27
N ALA A 266 10.68 21.20 -5.38
CA ALA A 266 10.35 22.64 -5.45
C ALA A 266 10.86 23.36 -6.73
N GLY A 267 11.75 22.74 -7.52
CA GLY A 267 12.26 23.27 -8.79
C GLY A 267 11.40 22.88 -10.01
N ARG A 268 11.17 23.83 -10.93
CA ARG A 268 10.52 23.56 -12.23
C ARG A 268 11.50 22.85 -13.18
N GLY A 269 11.00 21.89 -13.96
CA GLY A 269 11.73 21.28 -15.09
C GLY A 269 12.87 20.33 -14.71
N ARG A 270 12.84 19.72 -13.51
CA ARG A 270 13.83 18.70 -13.14
C ARG A 270 13.46 17.33 -13.70
N SER A 271 14.43 16.64 -14.29
CA SER A 271 14.35 15.20 -14.64
C SER A 271 14.66 14.27 -13.46
N VAL A 272 15.19 14.82 -12.37
CA VAL A 272 15.66 14.13 -11.16
C VAL A 272 14.92 14.68 -9.94
N GLY A 273 14.46 13.80 -9.07
CA GLY A 273 13.70 14.17 -7.88
C GLY A 273 13.01 12.97 -7.23
N ALA A 274 12.44 13.19 -6.05
CA ALA A 274 11.78 12.13 -5.29
C ALA A 274 10.55 11.61 -6.05
N ARG A 275 10.38 10.28 -6.07
CA ARG A 275 9.33 9.59 -6.82
C ARG A 275 8.53 8.64 -5.93
N ARG A 276 7.25 8.49 -6.27
CA ARG A 276 6.35 7.45 -5.76
C ARG A 276 6.60 6.14 -6.51
N SER A 277 5.97 5.05 -6.08
CA SER A 277 6.17 3.70 -6.64
C SER A 277 5.78 3.60 -8.13
N ASP A 278 4.79 4.37 -8.58
CA ASP A 278 4.39 4.52 -9.99
C ASP A 278 5.43 5.23 -10.87
N GLY A 279 6.55 5.68 -10.29
CA GLY A 279 7.59 6.44 -10.98
C GLY A 279 7.24 7.92 -11.17
N GLY A 280 6.04 8.35 -10.80
CA GLY A 280 5.62 9.74 -10.76
C GLY A 280 6.39 10.53 -9.71
N LEU A 281 6.66 11.81 -9.98
CA LEU A 281 7.28 12.69 -8.99
C LEU A 281 6.35 12.87 -7.78
N VAL A 282 6.93 12.88 -6.59
CA VAL A 282 6.25 13.31 -5.36
C VAL A 282 5.69 14.73 -5.54
N ASP A 283 4.45 14.96 -5.10
CA ASP A 283 3.81 16.28 -5.16
C ASP A 283 4.65 17.33 -4.40
N ARG A 284 4.79 18.51 -5.00
CA ARG A 284 5.58 19.63 -4.45
C ARG A 284 5.03 20.18 -3.14
N GLU A 285 3.75 20.00 -2.90
CA GLU A 285 3.09 20.45 -1.67
C GLU A 285 2.95 19.33 -0.64
N SER A 286 3.19 18.07 -1.04
CA SER A 286 3.09 16.95 -0.13
C SER A 286 4.31 16.82 0.77
N VAL A 287 4.01 16.52 2.04
CA VAL A 287 4.98 16.17 3.07
C VAL A 287 4.95 14.67 3.42
N ALA A 288 4.07 13.89 2.77
CA ALA A 288 3.74 12.52 3.14
C ALA A 288 3.92 11.49 2.00
N ASP A 289 4.20 11.97 0.78
CA ASP A 289 4.16 11.16 -0.45
C ASP A 289 5.44 10.33 -0.70
N LEU A 290 6.53 10.58 0.02
CA LEU A 290 7.74 9.78 -0.12
C LEU A 290 7.42 8.31 0.23
N PHE A 291 7.90 7.38 -0.61
CA PHE A 291 7.62 5.95 -0.53
C PHE A 291 6.15 5.53 -0.75
N GLN A 292 5.25 6.46 -1.13
CA GLN A 292 3.86 6.09 -1.43
C GLN A 292 3.72 5.44 -2.81
N HIS A 293 2.57 4.84 -3.08
CA HIS A 293 2.30 4.16 -4.35
C HIS A 293 2.27 5.10 -5.54
N GLY A 294 1.50 6.18 -5.45
CA GLY A 294 0.93 6.79 -6.65
C GLY A 294 -0.13 5.86 -7.26
N PHE A 295 -0.18 5.75 -8.59
CA PHE A 295 -1.12 4.86 -9.28
C PHE A 295 -0.84 3.36 -8.98
N LYS A 296 -1.91 2.55 -8.92
CA LYS A 296 -1.87 1.13 -8.56
C LYS A 296 -2.60 0.30 -9.62
N PRO A 297 -1.91 -0.53 -10.42
CA PRO A 297 -2.53 -1.30 -11.50
C PRO A 297 -3.65 -2.26 -11.09
N PHE A 298 -3.59 -2.79 -9.86
CA PHE A 298 -4.61 -3.72 -9.32
C PHE A 298 -5.66 -3.02 -8.45
N GLY A 299 -5.83 -1.71 -8.64
CA GLY A 299 -6.86 -0.92 -8.02
C GLY A 299 -6.55 -0.48 -6.60
N GLY A 300 -7.60 0.04 -5.97
CA GLY A 300 -7.56 0.79 -4.73
C GLY A 300 -7.61 2.29 -4.97
N ASP A 301 -8.14 3.02 -4.00
CA ASP A 301 -8.30 4.47 -4.06
C ASP A 301 -6.92 5.16 -4.16
N HIS A 302 -6.88 6.30 -4.85
CA HIS A 302 -5.68 7.13 -5.03
C HIS A 302 -4.99 7.47 -3.70
N TYR A 303 -5.76 7.64 -2.63
CA TYR A 303 -5.23 8.00 -1.32
C TYR A 303 -4.79 6.79 -0.49
N ARG A 304 -5.01 5.56 -0.97
CA ARG A 304 -4.66 4.36 -0.22
C ARG A 304 -3.14 4.33 0.04
N PRO A 305 -2.69 4.26 1.30
CA PRO A 305 -1.26 4.30 1.62
C PRO A 305 -0.51 3.06 1.13
N GLN A 306 0.82 3.20 0.99
CA GLN A 306 1.73 2.08 0.75
C GLN A 306 1.88 1.20 1.99
N ARG A 307 2.10 -0.10 1.78
CA ARG A 307 2.22 -1.09 2.84
C ARG A 307 3.48 -0.85 3.69
N LEU A 308 3.33 -0.89 5.02
CA LEU A 308 4.43 -0.68 5.96
C LEU A 308 5.56 -1.69 5.76
N GLU A 309 5.24 -2.96 5.49
CA GLU A 309 6.21 -4.01 5.17
C GLU A 309 7.15 -3.61 4.03
N ARG A 310 6.62 -3.00 2.96
CA ARG A 310 7.42 -2.57 1.80
C ARG A 310 8.39 -1.45 2.15
N LEU A 311 8.00 -0.55 3.06
CA LEU A 311 8.89 0.48 3.60
C LEU A 311 10.02 -0.13 4.42
N LEU A 312 9.70 -1.05 5.33
CA LEU A 312 10.69 -1.70 6.19
C LEU A 312 11.72 -2.48 5.37
N ASP A 313 11.28 -3.15 4.30
CA ASP A 313 12.17 -3.84 3.37
C ASP A 313 13.07 -2.88 2.57
N CYS A 314 12.54 -1.72 2.17
CA CYS A 314 13.31 -0.67 1.53
C CYS A 314 14.37 -0.10 2.49
N TRP A 315 14.00 0.23 3.72
CA TRP A 315 14.93 0.71 4.75
C TRP A 315 16.01 -0.31 5.09
N ARG A 316 15.66 -1.60 5.12
CA ARG A 316 16.63 -2.68 5.32
C ARG A 316 17.67 -2.66 4.21
N LYS A 317 17.25 -2.54 2.94
CA LYS A 317 18.17 -2.43 1.80
C LYS A 317 19.13 -1.25 1.97
N LEU A 318 18.65 -0.09 2.41
CA LEU A 318 19.49 1.09 2.67
C LEU A 318 20.57 0.84 3.73
N VAL A 319 20.25 0.06 4.76
CA VAL A 319 21.21 -0.36 5.80
C VAL A 319 22.18 -1.42 5.28
N GLU A 320 21.68 -2.44 4.60
CA GLU A 320 22.47 -3.56 4.07
C GLU A 320 23.47 -3.10 3.01
N GLU A 321 23.10 -2.15 2.15
CA GLU A 321 23.97 -1.58 1.12
C GLU A 321 24.91 -0.50 1.66
N GLY A 322 24.75 -0.09 2.92
CA GLY A 322 25.57 0.95 3.56
C GLY A 322 25.25 2.36 3.05
N VAL A 323 24.11 2.55 2.39
CA VAL A 323 23.55 3.86 2.06
C VAL A 323 23.29 4.64 3.35
N TRP A 324 22.68 3.98 4.32
CA TRP A 324 22.54 4.48 5.68
C TRP A 324 23.67 3.96 6.54
N SER A 325 24.38 4.88 7.20
CA SER A 325 25.38 4.55 8.20
C SER A 325 24.69 4.12 9.50
N VAL A 326 25.31 3.20 10.23
CA VAL A 326 24.79 2.68 11.50
C VAL A 326 25.86 2.88 12.56
N GLY A 327 25.46 3.53 13.65
CA GLY A 327 26.27 3.80 14.83
C GLY A 327 25.75 3.05 16.05
N PRO A 328 26.32 3.30 17.25
CA PRO A 328 25.96 2.57 18.47
C PRO A 328 24.46 2.64 18.84
N GLU A 329 23.78 3.71 18.45
CA GLU A 329 22.37 3.97 18.78
C GLU A 329 21.39 3.55 17.67
N GLY A 330 21.87 2.93 16.59
CA GLY A 330 21.08 2.56 15.41
C GLY A 330 21.47 3.36 14.18
N VAL A 331 20.49 3.62 13.29
CA VAL A 331 20.74 4.34 12.03
C VAL A 331 21.13 5.80 12.31
N GLU A 332 22.25 6.23 11.73
CA GLU A 332 22.77 7.59 11.88
C GLU A 332 22.11 8.59 10.93
N GLY A 333 22.28 9.87 11.27
CA GLY A 333 21.78 10.99 10.48
C GLY A 333 20.58 11.66 11.13
N THR A 334 19.89 12.50 10.35
CA THR A 334 18.74 13.26 10.83
C THR A 334 17.58 13.08 9.86
N ILE A 335 16.40 13.59 10.20
CA ILE A 335 15.26 13.60 9.29
C ILE A 335 15.56 14.29 7.94
N ASN A 336 16.60 15.14 7.87
CA ASN A 336 17.04 15.75 6.62
C ASN A 336 17.77 14.77 5.68
N THR A 337 18.19 13.59 6.13
CA THR A 337 18.81 12.57 5.27
C THR A 337 17.85 12.13 4.15
N PHE A 338 16.53 12.14 4.40
CA PHE A 338 15.53 11.85 3.37
C PHE A 338 15.54 12.85 2.20
N ARG A 339 16.19 14.02 2.32
CA ARG A 339 16.39 14.95 1.19
C ARG A 339 17.27 14.39 0.09
N ASP A 340 18.05 13.34 0.36
CA ASP A 340 18.80 12.61 -0.65
C ASP A 340 17.89 12.10 -1.77
N ALA A 341 16.59 11.90 -1.51
CA ALA A 341 15.60 11.57 -2.53
C ALA A 341 15.46 12.65 -3.62
N GLU A 342 15.87 13.90 -3.39
CA GLU A 342 15.87 14.98 -4.41
C GLU A 342 17.09 14.94 -5.36
N SER A 343 18.05 14.07 -5.07
CA SER A 343 19.31 13.95 -5.80
C SER A 343 19.26 12.83 -6.84
N ASP A 344 20.41 12.55 -7.45
CA ASP A 344 20.62 11.36 -8.31
C ASP A 344 20.41 10.03 -7.56
N ARG A 345 20.34 10.08 -6.22
CA ARG A 345 20.05 8.94 -5.34
C ARG A 345 18.56 8.64 -5.13
N TRP A 346 17.65 9.26 -5.89
CA TRP A 346 16.22 9.05 -5.70
C TRP A 346 15.80 7.57 -5.79
N GLU A 347 16.54 6.75 -6.55
CA GLU A 347 16.32 5.31 -6.69
C GLU A 347 16.53 4.53 -5.38
N ASP A 348 17.37 5.04 -4.47
CA ASP A 348 17.54 4.49 -3.13
C ASP A 348 16.24 4.68 -2.32
N TYR A 349 15.51 5.77 -2.55
CA TYR A 349 14.31 6.17 -1.81
C TYR A 349 13.00 5.84 -2.55
N TYR A 350 13.04 4.80 -3.38
CA TYR A 350 11.93 4.36 -4.23
C TYR A 350 11.54 2.91 -3.89
N ILE A 351 10.23 2.66 -3.75
CA ILE A 351 9.69 1.29 -3.59
C ILE A 351 9.20 0.82 -4.97
N PRO A 352 9.79 -0.24 -5.55
CA PRO A 352 9.32 -0.76 -6.82
C PRO A 352 7.91 -1.34 -6.70
N LEU A 353 7.12 -1.17 -7.76
CA LEU A 353 5.89 -1.95 -7.93
C LEU A 353 6.25 -3.43 -8.01
N THR A 354 5.73 -4.21 -7.06
CA THR A 354 5.65 -5.66 -7.21
C THR A 354 4.25 -5.97 -7.70
N LEU A 355 4.16 -6.56 -8.89
CA LEU A 355 2.93 -7.11 -9.45
C LEU A 355 2.44 -8.30 -8.62
#